data_AF-A0A7K0DDB9-F1
#
_entry.id   AF-A0A7K0DDB9-F1
#
_cell.length_a   1.000
_cell.length_b   1.000
_cell.length_c   1.000
_cell.angle_alpha   90.00
_cell.angle_beta   90.00
_cell.angle_gamma   90.00
#
_symmetry.space_group_name_H-M   'P 1'
#
loop_
_entity.id
_entity.type
_entity.pdbx_description
1 polymer ?
#
loop_
_entity_poly.entity_id
_entity_poly.type
_entity_poly.pdbx_seq_one_letter_code
_entity_poly.pdbx_strand_id
1 'polypeptide(L)'
;MHSRWKSTIASLAALMTVAAPLCVGSTAAAAPPDCPGLYIVAVPGTWETSDADPGKGMLAGVTNNLPGSVRTDYVTYAATAFPWEGDVYGRSKQEAVDRTRGMISAMAKRCGATRFALLGYSQGADAAGDVAASIGTGLGIVPADRVALVGLIADPRRAPTDHLIGPPVAGAGASGPRVGGFGWVSPRTYTFCAAGDLYCAMPNGDFAGRIGGLLVQLSSPDPAKLGSYQQQVSTLINDALAAGGLGLLDNQITTSEYNQRRKQIDDFLKSGIHQSYPRYAVDSGGGTALTWLHQRLLEAAQG
;
A
#
# COMPACT_ATOMS: atom_id res chain seq x y z
N MET A 1 -100.42 -15.40 7.86
CA MET A 1 -99.28 -14.64 7.28
C MET A 1 -98.05 -14.90 8.17
N HIS A 2 -96.99 -15.45 7.57
CA HIS A 2 -95.56 -15.53 7.96
C HIS A 2 -95.15 -15.63 9.46
N SER A 3 -94.12 -16.35 9.92
CA SER A 3 -93.18 -17.36 9.41
C SER A 3 -92.20 -17.59 10.59
N ARG A 4 -91.95 -18.86 10.95
CA ARG A 4 -90.63 -19.50 11.24
C ARG A 4 -89.43 -18.53 11.36
N TRP A 5 -88.47 -18.65 12.28
CA TRP A 5 -87.74 -19.86 12.66
C TRP A 5 -86.76 -19.59 13.82
N LYS A 6 -86.08 -20.66 14.26
CA LYS A 6 -85.34 -20.84 15.50
C LYS A 6 -83.89 -20.29 15.47
N SER A 7 -83.36 -20.15 16.68
CA SER A 7 -82.01 -19.77 17.14
C SER A 7 -80.83 -20.46 16.44
N THR A 8 -79.72 -19.73 16.27
CA THR A 8 -78.35 -20.27 16.31
C THR A 8 -77.34 -19.19 16.73
N ILE A 9 -76.58 -19.50 17.77
CA ILE A 9 -75.39 -18.77 18.24
C ILE A 9 -74.21 -19.30 17.42
N ALA A 10 -73.45 -18.41 16.77
CA ALA A 10 -72.23 -18.77 16.06
C ALA A 10 -71.01 -18.19 16.81
N SER A 11 -70.31 -19.05 17.54
CA SER A 11 -69.00 -18.77 18.13
C SER A 11 -67.93 -18.88 17.05
N LEU A 12 -67.29 -17.76 16.69
CA LEU A 12 -66.10 -17.76 15.83
C LEU A 12 -64.85 -18.00 16.70
N ALA A 13 -64.34 -19.23 16.69
CA ALA A 13 -63.00 -19.54 17.17
C ALA A 13 -61.99 -19.18 16.07
N ALA A 14 -61.24 -18.10 16.26
CA ALA A 14 -60.12 -17.75 15.39
C ALA A 14 -58.93 -18.67 15.69
N LEU A 15 -58.60 -19.57 14.77
CA LEU A 15 -57.32 -20.29 14.79
C LEU A 15 -56.20 -19.29 14.47
N MET A 16 -55.39 -18.94 15.47
CA MET A 16 -54.09 -18.31 15.25
C MET A 16 -53.07 -19.39 14.90
N THR A 17 -52.74 -19.52 13.62
CA THR A 17 -51.59 -20.30 13.16
C THR A 17 -50.30 -19.58 13.55
N VAL A 18 -49.62 -20.07 14.58
CA VAL A 18 -48.25 -19.63 14.91
C VAL A 18 -47.31 -20.22 13.84
N ALA A 19 -46.97 -19.42 12.84
CA ALA A 19 -45.88 -19.73 11.93
C ALA A 19 -44.56 -19.54 12.68
N ALA A 20 -43.97 -20.63 13.18
CA ALA A 20 -42.63 -20.61 13.71
C ALA A 20 -41.64 -20.23 12.58
N PRO A 21 -40.79 -19.21 12.75
CA PRO A 21 -39.76 -18.92 11.76
C PRO A 21 -38.77 -20.08 11.80
N LEU A 22 -38.73 -20.86 10.71
CA LEU A 22 -37.64 -21.79 10.45
C LEU A 22 -36.36 -20.95 10.34
N CYS A 23 -35.55 -20.94 11.41
CA CYS A 23 -34.17 -20.52 11.34
C CYS A 23 -33.44 -21.48 10.41
N VAL A 24 -33.41 -21.16 9.10
CA VAL A 24 -32.47 -21.77 8.17
C VAL A 24 -31.10 -21.27 8.61
N GLY A 25 -30.41 -22.06 9.43
CA GLY A 25 -29.01 -21.80 9.75
C GLY A 25 -28.25 -21.72 8.44
N SER A 26 -27.66 -20.56 8.14
CA SER A 26 -26.72 -20.43 7.03
C SER A 26 -25.58 -21.40 7.31
N THR A 27 -25.54 -22.52 6.60
CA THR A 27 -24.34 -23.35 6.55
C THR A 27 -23.27 -22.46 5.93
N ALA A 28 -22.26 -22.09 6.72
CA ALA A 28 -21.09 -21.43 6.18
C ALA A 28 -20.53 -22.35 5.08
N ALA A 29 -20.67 -21.92 3.81
CA ALA A 29 -20.11 -22.67 2.70
C ALA A 29 -18.62 -22.83 2.96
N ALA A 30 -18.14 -24.08 2.97
CA ALA A 30 -16.72 -24.36 3.10
C ALA A 30 -15.99 -23.58 2.00
N ALA A 31 -14.94 -22.84 2.39
CA ALA A 31 -14.12 -22.15 1.42
C ALA A 31 -13.63 -23.15 0.36
N PRO A 32 -13.53 -22.75 -0.92
CA PRO A 32 -12.96 -23.61 -1.96
C PRO A 32 -11.65 -24.25 -1.46
N PRO A 33 -11.36 -25.51 -1.79
CA PRO A 33 -10.22 -26.26 -1.24
C PRO A 33 -8.83 -25.64 -1.52
N ASP A 34 -8.75 -24.61 -2.39
CA ASP A 34 -7.50 -23.92 -2.77
C ASP A 34 -7.34 -22.51 -2.16
N CYS A 35 -8.01 -22.21 -1.04
CA CYS A 35 -7.87 -20.91 -0.40
C CYS A 35 -6.62 -20.85 0.50
N PRO A 36 -5.66 -19.95 0.22
CA PRO A 36 -4.48 -19.81 1.07
C PRO A 36 -4.84 -19.17 2.40
N GLY A 37 -4.11 -19.52 3.46
CA GLY A 37 -4.23 -18.83 4.76
C GLY A 37 -3.75 -17.38 4.66
N LEU A 38 -2.64 -17.17 3.94
CA LEU A 38 -2.07 -15.86 3.65
C LEU A 38 -1.88 -15.69 2.13
N TYR A 39 -2.42 -14.60 1.59
CA TYR A 39 -2.18 -14.18 0.21
C TYR A 39 -1.30 -12.94 0.18
N ILE A 40 -0.14 -13.08 -0.45
CA ILE A 40 0.83 -12.01 -0.64
C ILE A 40 0.64 -11.42 -2.03
N VAL A 41 0.42 -10.11 -2.08
CA VAL A 41 0.47 -9.33 -3.32
C VAL A 41 1.76 -8.54 -3.30
N ALA A 42 2.72 -8.97 -4.12
CA ALA A 42 4.05 -8.35 -4.22
C ALA A 42 4.09 -7.41 -5.43
N VAL A 43 4.51 -6.16 -5.22
CA VAL A 43 4.57 -5.13 -6.25
C VAL A 43 6.04 -4.80 -6.55
N PRO A 44 6.61 -5.31 -7.67
CA PRO A 44 7.99 -5.03 -8.05
C PRO A 44 8.26 -3.54 -8.30
N GLY A 45 9.53 -3.16 -8.24
CA GLY A 45 9.97 -1.80 -8.56
C GLY A 45 10.00 -1.51 -10.05
N THR A 46 10.38 -0.28 -10.38
CA THR A 46 10.59 0.17 -11.76
C THR A 46 11.59 -0.75 -12.48
N TRP A 47 11.25 -1.15 -13.71
CA TRP A 47 12.00 -2.08 -14.57
C TRP A 47 12.15 -3.51 -14.05
N GLU A 48 11.47 -3.90 -12.97
CA GLU A 48 11.52 -5.26 -12.44
C GLU A 48 10.40 -6.17 -12.97
N THR A 49 9.45 -5.62 -13.74
CA THR A 49 8.33 -6.35 -14.34
C THR A 49 7.76 -5.58 -15.53
N SER A 50 7.06 -6.28 -16.41
CA SER A 50 6.15 -5.69 -17.40
C SER A 50 5.01 -6.66 -17.72
N ASP A 51 4.06 -6.27 -18.58
CA ASP A 51 3.07 -7.23 -19.11
C ASP A 51 3.66 -8.23 -20.10
N ALA A 52 4.64 -7.78 -20.89
CA ALA A 52 5.31 -8.63 -21.87
C ALA A 52 6.33 -9.58 -21.23
N ASP A 53 6.96 -9.13 -20.14
CA ASP A 53 7.97 -9.87 -19.38
C ASP A 53 7.69 -9.72 -17.86
N PRO A 54 6.80 -10.55 -17.30
CA PRO A 54 6.49 -10.56 -15.87
C PRO A 54 7.72 -10.91 -15.03
N GLY A 55 8.08 -10.05 -14.09
CA GLY A 55 9.25 -10.25 -13.24
C GLY A 55 8.90 -10.16 -11.76
N LYS A 56 9.73 -10.84 -10.95
CA LYS A 56 9.59 -10.85 -9.47
C LYS A 56 10.46 -9.78 -8.78
N GLY A 57 11.53 -9.35 -9.46
CA GLY A 57 12.46 -8.36 -8.95
C GLY A 57 13.09 -8.71 -7.60
N MET A 58 13.48 -7.66 -6.87
CA MET A 58 14.05 -7.72 -5.53
C MET A 58 13.17 -8.49 -4.53
N LEU A 59 11.84 -8.41 -4.69
CA LEU A 59 10.88 -9.04 -3.80
C LEU A 59 10.94 -10.57 -3.85
N ALA A 60 11.52 -11.18 -4.88
CA ALA A 60 11.80 -12.62 -4.90
C ALA A 60 12.60 -13.08 -3.67
N GLY A 61 13.55 -12.27 -3.21
CA GLY A 61 14.33 -12.57 -2.00
C GLY A 61 13.51 -12.55 -0.70
N VAL A 62 12.29 -12.00 -0.73
CA VAL A 62 11.34 -12.00 0.39
C VAL A 62 10.38 -13.19 0.30
N THR A 63 9.93 -13.56 -0.90
CA THR A 63 8.79 -14.49 -1.05
C THR A 63 9.19 -15.92 -1.43
N ASN A 64 10.45 -16.17 -1.78
CA ASN A 64 10.90 -17.50 -2.14
C ASN A 64 10.83 -18.45 -0.94
N ASN A 65 10.51 -19.73 -1.17
CA ASN A 65 10.48 -20.80 -0.17
C ASN A 65 9.50 -20.57 1.00
N LEU A 66 8.42 -19.83 0.80
CA LEU A 66 7.32 -19.74 1.76
C LEU A 66 6.51 -21.06 1.81
N PRO A 67 5.87 -21.39 2.95
CA PRO A 67 5.12 -22.64 3.11
C PRO A 67 3.89 -22.69 2.19
N GLY A 68 3.40 -23.90 1.90
CA GLY A 68 2.27 -24.11 0.97
C GLY A 68 0.93 -23.51 1.41
N SER A 69 0.81 -23.06 2.67
CA SER A 69 -0.34 -22.27 3.15
C SER A 69 -0.33 -20.82 2.66
N VAL A 70 0.77 -20.37 2.07
CA VAL A 70 0.96 -19.03 1.51
C VAL A 70 0.88 -19.10 -0.01
N ARG A 71 0.08 -18.21 -0.59
CA ARG A 71 0.11 -17.94 -2.02
C ARG A 71 0.72 -16.57 -2.24
N THR A 72 1.65 -16.46 -3.19
CA THR A 72 2.23 -15.17 -3.58
C THR A 72 2.02 -14.95 -5.06
N ASP A 73 1.36 -13.84 -5.40
CA ASP A 73 1.25 -13.38 -6.78
C ASP A 73 1.93 -12.02 -6.91
N TYR A 74 2.56 -11.79 -8.06
CA TYR A 74 3.29 -10.57 -8.39
C TYR A 74 2.45 -9.69 -9.30
N VAL A 75 2.41 -8.40 -9.00
CA VAL A 75 1.72 -7.41 -9.84
C VAL A 75 2.58 -7.12 -11.05
N THR A 76 2.09 -7.48 -12.24
CA THR A 76 2.63 -6.97 -13.51
C THR A 76 2.01 -5.61 -13.79
N TYR A 77 2.77 -4.68 -14.36
CA TYR A 77 2.33 -3.33 -14.76
C TYR A 77 3.44 -2.71 -15.61
N ALA A 78 3.26 -1.50 -16.16
CA ALA A 78 4.28 -0.86 -17.00
C ALA A 78 5.67 -0.73 -16.32
N ALA A 79 5.71 -0.47 -15.01
CA ALA A 79 6.93 -0.28 -14.22
C ALA A 79 7.94 0.72 -14.82
N THR A 80 7.44 1.85 -15.32
CA THR A 80 8.21 2.91 -16.00
C THR A 80 8.32 4.16 -15.14
N ALA A 81 9.39 4.93 -15.31
CA ALA A 81 9.62 6.16 -14.55
C ALA A 81 9.68 7.43 -15.41
N PHE A 82 10.11 7.31 -16.67
CA PHE A 82 10.40 8.45 -17.54
C PHE A 82 9.43 8.55 -18.73
N PRO A 83 9.17 9.78 -19.22
CA PRO A 83 8.18 10.03 -20.26
C PRO A 83 8.50 9.43 -21.64
N TRP A 84 9.76 9.05 -21.92
CA TRP A 84 10.13 8.40 -23.18
C TRP A 84 9.92 6.87 -23.18
N GLU A 85 9.51 6.29 -22.05
CA GLU A 85 9.31 4.84 -21.87
C GLU A 85 7.88 4.39 -22.20
N GLY A 86 7.03 5.30 -22.68
CA GLY A 86 5.61 5.08 -22.92
C GLY A 86 4.77 5.74 -21.82
N ASP A 87 4.46 4.99 -20.77
CA ASP A 87 3.68 5.51 -19.64
C ASP A 87 4.55 6.31 -18.66
N VAL A 88 4.09 7.49 -18.27
CA VAL A 88 4.73 8.30 -17.23
C VAL A 88 4.53 7.68 -15.84
N TYR A 89 5.46 7.96 -14.93
CA TYR A 89 5.49 7.40 -13.57
C TYR A 89 4.11 7.35 -12.88
N GLY A 90 3.34 8.45 -12.93
CA GLY A 90 2.02 8.53 -12.27
C GLY A 90 1.00 7.54 -12.86
N ARG A 91 1.00 7.34 -14.18
CA ARG A 91 0.13 6.36 -14.85
C ARG A 91 0.57 4.93 -14.52
N SER A 92 1.88 4.66 -14.63
CA SER A 92 2.46 3.36 -14.29
C SER A 92 2.14 2.95 -12.85
N LYS A 93 2.33 3.87 -11.90
CA LYS A 93 1.95 3.68 -10.50
C LYS A 93 0.45 3.42 -10.34
N GLN A 94 -0.41 4.22 -10.97
CA GLN A 94 -1.86 4.07 -10.83
C GLN A 94 -2.33 2.70 -11.33
N GLU A 95 -1.75 2.20 -12.42
CA GLU A 95 -1.96 0.83 -12.88
C GLU A 95 -1.55 -0.21 -11.83
N ALA A 96 -0.38 -0.08 -11.21
CA ALA A 96 0.05 -0.97 -10.13
C ALA A 96 -0.93 -0.96 -8.94
N VAL A 97 -1.45 0.22 -8.56
CA VAL A 97 -2.47 0.37 -7.52
C VAL A 97 -3.75 -0.38 -7.90
N ASP A 98 -4.25 -0.19 -9.12
CA ASP A 98 -5.50 -0.79 -9.57
C ASP A 98 -5.40 -2.30 -9.69
N ARG A 99 -4.27 -2.82 -10.20
CA ARG A 99 -4.02 -4.27 -10.29
C ARG A 99 -3.84 -4.90 -8.91
N THR A 100 -3.11 -4.25 -8.00
CA THR A 100 -3.01 -4.68 -6.59
C THR A 100 -4.39 -4.79 -5.95
N ARG A 101 -5.24 -3.76 -6.14
CA ARG A 101 -6.61 -3.76 -5.64
C ARG A 101 -7.46 -4.86 -6.26
N GLY A 102 -7.34 -5.07 -7.57
CA GLY A 102 -8.04 -6.12 -8.30
C GLY A 102 -7.73 -7.52 -7.76
N MET A 103 -6.44 -7.82 -7.54
CA MET A 103 -5.98 -9.11 -7.03
C MET A 103 -6.50 -9.39 -5.61
N ILE A 104 -6.38 -8.41 -4.71
CA ILE A 104 -6.91 -8.54 -3.34
C ILE A 104 -8.43 -8.71 -3.36
N SER A 105 -9.16 -7.93 -4.16
CA SER A 105 -10.63 -8.01 -4.26
C SER A 105 -11.08 -9.36 -4.80
N ALA A 106 -10.42 -9.88 -5.84
CA ALA A 106 -10.71 -11.20 -6.41
C ALA A 106 -10.48 -12.32 -5.39
N MET A 107 -9.35 -12.30 -4.68
CA MET A 107 -9.06 -13.27 -3.63
C MET A 107 -10.03 -13.15 -2.46
N ALA A 108 -10.35 -11.94 -2.00
CA ALA A 108 -11.28 -11.73 -0.89
C ALA A 108 -12.69 -12.25 -1.17
N LYS A 109 -13.16 -12.11 -2.42
CA LYS A 109 -14.47 -12.62 -2.87
C LYS A 109 -14.51 -14.15 -2.92
N ARG A 110 -13.41 -14.79 -3.34
CA ARG A 110 -13.32 -16.26 -3.43
C ARG A 110 -13.06 -16.90 -2.07
N CYS A 111 -12.23 -16.27 -1.25
CA CYS A 111 -11.68 -16.81 -0.02
C CYS A 111 -11.92 -15.84 1.15
N GLY A 112 -13.06 -15.97 1.81
CA GLY A 112 -13.50 -15.06 2.87
C GLY A 112 -12.58 -15.03 4.10
N ALA A 113 -11.87 -16.12 4.39
CA ALA A 113 -10.97 -16.24 5.54
C ALA A 113 -9.50 -15.87 5.24
N THR A 114 -9.12 -15.71 3.97
CA THR A 114 -7.72 -15.41 3.59
C THR A 114 -7.29 -14.05 4.14
N ARG A 115 -6.11 -14.02 4.78
CA ARG A 115 -5.46 -12.77 5.19
C ARG A 115 -4.53 -12.28 4.09
N PHE A 116 -4.21 -10.99 4.09
CA PHE A 116 -3.41 -10.35 3.04
C PHE A 116 -2.10 -9.82 3.57
N ALA A 117 -1.03 -10.02 2.82
CA ALA A 117 0.19 -9.22 2.96
C ALA A 117 0.43 -8.41 1.69
N LEU A 118 0.86 -7.16 1.85
CA LEU A 118 1.28 -6.30 0.75
C LEU A 118 2.78 -6.07 0.84
N LEU A 119 3.50 -6.34 -0.24
CA LEU A 119 4.92 -6.06 -0.34
C LEU A 119 5.16 -5.11 -1.50
N GLY A 120 6.07 -4.17 -1.33
CA GLY A 120 6.46 -3.29 -2.43
C GLY A 120 7.91 -2.85 -2.31
N TYR A 121 8.52 -2.61 -3.46
CA TYR A 121 9.86 -2.01 -3.58
C TYR A 121 9.82 -0.78 -4.51
N SER A 122 10.42 0.34 -4.10
CA SER A 122 10.53 1.57 -4.90
C SER A 122 9.15 2.07 -5.40
N GLN A 123 8.91 2.16 -6.71
CA GLN A 123 7.59 2.47 -7.28
C GLN A 123 6.50 1.49 -6.82
N GLY A 124 6.84 0.20 -6.64
CA GLY A 124 5.92 -0.78 -6.09
C GLY A 124 5.63 -0.56 -4.60
N ALA A 125 6.59 -0.05 -3.83
CA ALA A 125 6.37 0.36 -2.43
C ALA A 125 5.41 1.55 -2.35
N ASP A 126 5.50 2.46 -3.31
CA ASP A 126 4.56 3.56 -3.42
C ASP A 126 3.12 3.05 -3.63
N ALA A 127 2.93 2.22 -4.67
CA ALA A 127 1.63 1.65 -5.01
C ALA A 127 1.06 0.75 -3.89
N ALA A 128 1.85 -0.19 -3.36
CA ALA A 128 1.43 -1.08 -2.28
C ALA A 128 1.09 -0.29 -1.01
N GLY A 129 1.87 0.74 -0.68
CA GLY A 129 1.61 1.60 0.46
C GLY A 129 0.36 2.46 0.28
N ASP A 130 0.06 2.94 -0.93
CA ASP A 130 -1.19 3.66 -1.22
C ASP A 130 -2.42 2.76 -1.05
N VAL A 131 -2.33 1.49 -1.46
CA VAL A 131 -3.39 0.49 -1.19
C VAL A 131 -3.52 0.21 0.31
N ALA A 132 -2.41 0.03 1.02
CA ALA A 132 -2.41 -0.19 2.47
C ALA A 132 -3.01 0.99 3.24
N ALA A 133 -2.64 2.23 2.89
CA ALA A 133 -3.21 3.44 3.49
C ALA A 133 -4.71 3.55 3.20
N SER A 134 -5.15 3.27 1.98
CA SER A 134 -6.58 3.22 1.62
C SER A 134 -7.34 2.20 2.47
N ILE A 135 -6.79 1.01 2.69
CA ILE A 135 -7.41 -0.01 3.57
C ILE A 135 -7.44 0.46 5.03
N GLY A 136 -6.32 0.94 5.55
CA GLY A 136 -6.21 1.35 6.95
C GLY A 136 -7.03 2.58 7.33
N THR A 137 -7.36 3.44 6.36
CA THR A 137 -8.20 4.63 6.55
C THR A 137 -9.69 4.38 6.24
N GLY A 138 -10.08 3.13 5.97
CA GLY A 138 -11.49 2.74 5.79
C GLY A 138 -12.04 2.95 4.37
N LEU A 139 -11.19 3.28 3.39
CA LEU A 139 -11.54 3.43 1.98
C LEU A 139 -11.21 2.17 1.15
N GLY A 140 -10.96 1.06 1.86
CA GLY A 140 -10.38 -0.16 1.32
C GLY A 140 -11.36 -1.12 0.65
N ILE A 141 -10.78 -2.06 -0.07
CA ILE A 141 -11.46 -3.20 -0.71
C ILE A 141 -11.67 -4.39 0.23
N VAL A 142 -11.03 -4.37 1.40
CA VAL A 142 -11.14 -5.37 2.47
C VAL A 142 -11.06 -4.66 3.83
N PRO A 143 -11.64 -5.26 4.89
CA PRO A 143 -11.42 -4.81 6.27
C PRO A 143 -9.93 -4.77 6.66
N ALA A 144 -9.54 -3.78 7.47
CA ALA A 144 -8.15 -3.56 7.86
C ALA A 144 -7.55 -4.70 8.69
N ASP A 145 -8.37 -5.41 9.47
CA ASP A 145 -7.98 -6.60 10.25
C ASP A 145 -7.63 -7.81 9.38
N ARG A 146 -8.07 -7.84 8.11
CA ARG A 146 -7.63 -8.86 7.13
C ARG A 146 -6.22 -8.60 6.60
N VAL A 147 -5.62 -7.43 6.83
CA VAL A 147 -4.22 -7.17 6.48
C VAL A 147 -3.32 -7.69 7.59
N ALA A 148 -2.56 -8.75 7.31
CA ALA A 148 -1.62 -9.36 8.23
C ALA A 148 -0.29 -8.61 8.31
N LEU A 149 0.20 -8.09 7.18
CA LEU A 149 1.50 -7.44 7.07
C LEU A 149 1.58 -6.50 5.87
N VAL A 150 2.28 -5.38 6.02
CA VAL A 150 2.69 -4.51 4.91
C VAL A 150 4.19 -4.28 5.03
N GLY A 151 4.94 -4.55 3.95
CA GLY A 151 6.39 -4.37 3.89
C GLY A 151 6.77 -3.47 2.72
N LEU A 152 7.30 -2.29 3.02
CA LEU A 152 7.61 -1.26 2.01
C LEU A 152 9.11 -0.95 2.01
N ILE A 153 9.80 -1.34 0.94
CA ILE A 153 11.23 -1.13 0.76
C ILE A 153 11.45 0.07 -0.16
N ALA A 154 12.26 1.04 0.27
CA ALA A 154 12.55 2.25 -0.50
C ALA A 154 11.30 3.06 -0.90
N ASP A 155 10.34 3.18 0.01
CA ASP A 155 9.07 3.86 -0.24
C ASP A 155 9.27 5.37 -0.49
N PRO A 156 8.95 5.90 -1.68
CA PRO A 156 9.07 7.32 -1.97
C PRO A 156 8.06 8.18 -1.20
N ARG A 157 7.10 7.57 -0.49
CA ARG A 157 6.15 8.25 0.38
C ARG A 157 6.36 7.96 1.87
N ARG A 158 7.53 7.42 2.24
CA ARG A 158 7.87 7.17 3.65
C ARG A 158 7.72 8.45 4.48
N ALA A 159 6.95 8.37 5.56
CA ALA A 159 6.89 9.42 6.57
C ALA A 159 8.00 9.23 7.63
N PRO A 160 8.52 10.31 8.24
CA PRO A 160 9.43 10.21 9.38
C PRO A 160 8.83 9.44 10.57
N THR A 161 7.49 9.40 10.67
CA THR A 161 6.73 8.72 11.71
C THR A 161 6.37 7.27 11.36
N ASP A 162 6.72 6.79 10.17
CA ASP A 162 6.47 5.40 9.80
C ASP A 162 7.33 4.47 10.66
N HIS A 163 6.86 3.23 10.83
CA HIS A 163 7.60 2.21 11.55
C HIS A 163 8.80 1.75 10.69
N LEU A 164 9.93 2.43 10.88
CA LEU A 164 11.19 2.13 10.21
C LEU A 164 11.88 0.95 10.92
N ILE A 165 12.18 -0.08 10.15
CA ILE A 165 13.04 -1.19 10.59
C ILE A 165 14.45 -0.95 10.07
N GLY A 166 15.42 -0.87 10.99
CA GLY A 166 16.81 -0.56 10.66
C GLY A 166 17.38 0.59 11.46
N PRO A 167 18.61 1.02 11.11
CA PRO A 167 19.20 2.23 11.65
C PRO A 167 18.29 3.46 11.43
N PRO A 168 18.31 4.46 12.33
CA PRO A 168 17.57 5.69 12.12
C PRO A 168 17.95 6.37 10.80
N VAL A 169 16.96 6.70 9.98
CA VAL A 169 17.14 7.42 8.72
C VAL A 169 16.38 8.75 8.76
N ALA A 170 17.13 9.84 8.67
CA ALA A 170 16.57 11.19 8.63
C ALA A 170 15.87 11.46 7.29
N GLY A 171 15.10 12.55 7.23
CA GLY A 171 14.38 12.92 6.03
C GLY A 171 13.03 12.19 5.89
N ALA A 172 12.44 12.35 4.71
CA ALA A 172 11.18 11.73 4.31
C ALA A 172 11.29 11.21 2.88
N GLY A 173 10.28 10.48 2.42
CA GLY A 173 10.20 10.10 1.01
C GLY A 173 10.06 11.31 0.08
N ALA A 174 10.66 11.22 -1.10
CA ALA A 174 10.71 12.27 -2.11
C ALA A 174 9.33 12.75 -2.58
N SER A 175 8.32 11.88 -2.53
CA SER A 175 6.95 12.15 -2.93
C SER A 175 6.03 12.56 -1.78
N GLY A 176 6.58 12.73 -0.58
CA GLY A 176 5.86 13.19 0.61
C GLY A 176 4.95 12.13 1.25
N PRO A 177 4.63 12.31 2.55
CA PRO A 177 3.91 11.32 3.32
C PRO A 177 2.48 11.10 2.82
N ARG A 178 1.94 9.91 3.09
CA ARG A 178 0.52 9.61 2.86
C ARG A 178 -0.34 10.37 3.85
N VAL A 179 -1.35 11.09 3.34
CA VAL A 179 -2.35 11.76 4.18
C VAL A 179 -3.08 10.72 5.02
N GLY A 180 -3.14 10.93 6.34
CA GLY A 180 -3.75 9.99 7.28
C GLY A 180 -2.89 8.76 7.61
N GLY A 181 -1.70 8.64 6.99
CA GLY A 181 -0.80 7.52 7.18
C GLY A 181 -1.44 6.18 6.83
N PHE A 182 -1.12 5.15 7.61
CA PHE A 182 -1.62 3.80 7.42
C PHE A 182 -2.85 3.46 8.29
N GLY A 183 -3.40 4.42 9.05
CA GLY A 183 -4.57 4.21 9.91
C GLY A 183 -4.51 2.90 10.72
N TRP A 184 -5.58 2.09 10.65
CA TRP A 184 -5.71 0.82 11.37
C TRP A 184 -4.70 -0.27 10.98
N VAL A 185 -4.01 -0.15 9.84
CA VAL A 185 -2.95 -1.09 9.45
C VAL A 185 -1.55 -0.64 9.85
N SER A 186 -1.40 0.54 10.47
CA SER A 186 -0.12 1.08 10.94
C SER A 186 0.67 0.10 11.83
N PRO A 187 0.08 -0.60 12.82
CA PRO A 187 0.83 -1.56 13.65
C PRO A 187 1.41 -2.76 12.88
N ARG A 188 0.96 -2.99 11.65
CA ARG A 188 1.38 -4.10 10.77
C ARG A 188 2.15 -3.62 9.55
N THR A 189 2.45 -2.33 9.48
CA THR A 189 3.17 -1.72 8.35
C THR A 189 4.59 -1.44 8.76
N TYR A 190 5.54 -1.98 8.00
CA TYR A 190 6.96 -1.88 8.22
C TYR A 190 7.63 -1.26 6.99
N THR A 191 8.47 -0.26 7.22
CA THR A 191 9.20 0.45 6.18
C THR A 191 10.69 0.20 6.30
N PHE A 192 11.38 0.18 5.16
CA PHE A 192 12.82 0.00 5.07
C PHE A 192 13.39 1.09 4.19
N CYS A 193 14.43 1.75 4.67
CA CYS A 193 15.10 2.79 3.92
C CYS A 193 16.59 2.75 4.23
N ALA A 194 17.42 2.68 3.20
CA ALA A 194 18.85 2.82 3.36
C ALA A 194 19.24 4.29 3.47
N ALA A 195 20.08 4.63 4.44
CA ALA A 195 20.61 5.99 4.55
C ALA A 195 21.32 6.40 3.24
N GLY A 196 20.92 7.53 2.66
CA GLY A 196 21.41 8.01 1.36
C GLY A 196 20.56 7.61 0.16
N ASP A 197 19.55 6.75 0.32
CA ASP A 197 18.56 6.50 -0.71
C ASP A 197 17.60 7.68 -0.83
N LEU A 198 17.84 8.56 -1.81
CA LEU A 198 17.09 9.81 -1.96
C LEU A 198 15.60 9.61 -2.26
N TYR A 199 15.18 8.41 -2.68
CA TYR A 199 13.75 8.16 -2.85
C TYR A 199 13.02 8.11 -1.51
N CYS A 200 13.57 7.44 -0.49
CA CYS A 200 12.92 7.27 0.82
C CYS A 200 13.53 8.10 1.97
N ALA A 201 14.69 8.72 1.74
CA ALA A 201 15.47 9.52 2.70
C ALA A 201 15.87 10.88 2.13
N MET A 202 14.93 11.56 1.46
CA MET A 202 15.14 12.91 0.99
C MET A 202 15.34 13.87 2.18
N PRO A 203 16.42 14.68 2.21
CA PRO A 203 16.69 15.59 3.31
C PRO A 203 15.55 16.59 3.56
N ASN A 204 15.27 16.92 4.83
CA ASN A 204 14.18 17.81 5.22
C ASN A 204 14.26 19.20 4.57
N GLY A 205 15.47 19.66 4.24
CA GLY A 205 15.71 20.94 3.58
C GLY A 205 15.58 20.90 2.05
N ASP A 206 15.51 19.75 1.38
CA ASP A 206 15.47 19.68 -0.10
C ASP A 206 14.04 19.88 -0.63
N PHE A 207 13.51 21.10 -0.51
CA PHE A 207 12.15 21.43 -0.95
C PHE A 207 12.00 21.29 -2.46
N ALA A 208 13.00 21.69 -3.24
CA ALA A 208 12.97 21.53 -4.69
C ALA A 208 13.01 20.03 -5.10
N GLY A 209 13.64 19.17 -4.30
CA GLY A 209 13.54 17.70 -4.33
C GLY A 209 12.12 17.23 -4.15
N ARG A 210 11.49 17.66 -3.04
CA ARG A 210 10.14 17.25 -2.64
C ARG A 210 9.06 17.76 -3.61
N ILE A 211 9.22 18.98 -4.15
CA ILE A 211 8.38 19.51 -5.22
C ILE A 211 8.55 18.66 -6.48
N GLY A 212 9.79 18.34 -6.87
CA GLY A 212 10.06 17.46 -8.00
C GLY A 212 9.41 16.10 -7.85
N GLY A 213 9.53 15.48 -6.66
CA GLY A 213 8.89 14.20 -6.35
C GLY A 213 7.36 14.27 -6.39
N LEU A 214 6.75 15.37 -5.93
CA LEU A 214 5.31 15.62 -6.08
C LEU A 214 4.90 15.80 -7.55
N LEU A 215 5.67 16.52 -8.36
CA LEU A 215 5.40 16.67 -9.80
C LEU A 215 5.48 15.33 -10.54
N VAL A 216 6.42 14.46 -10.15
CA VAL A 216 6.51 13.10 -10.69
C VAL A 216 5.26 12.29 -10.35
N GLN A 217 4.74 12.40 -9.12
CA GLN A 217 3.45 11.79 -8.74
C GLN A 217 2.28 12.34 -9.58
N LEU A 218 2.29 13.65 -9.84
CA LEU A 218 1.24 14.35 -10.59
C LEU A 218 1.42 14.28 -12.11
N SER A 219 2.36 13.48 -12.62
CA SER A 219 2.57 13.32 -14.06
C SER A 219 1.35 12.72 -14.78
N SER A 220 0.46 12.03 -14.05
CA SER A 220 -0.88 11.63 -14.51
C SER A 220 -1.88 11.75 -13.35
N PRO A 221 -2.46 12.94 -13.10
CA PRO A 221 -3.24 13.20 -11.90
C PRO A 221 -4.62 12.53 -11.98
N ASP A 222 -5.07 11.95 -10.86
CA ASP A 222 -6.40 11.37 -10.71
C ASP A 222 -7.39 12.44 -10.17
N PRO A 223 -8.44 12.81 -10.93
CA PRO A 223 -9.44 13.78 -10.47
C PRO A 223 -10.11 13.42 -9.14
N ALA A 224 -10.25 12.13 -8.82
CA ALA A 224 -10.84 11.69 -7.55
C ALA A 224 -9.96 12.00 -6.33
N LYS A 225 -8.66 12.27 -6.53
CA LYS A 225 -7.68 12.53 -5.47
C LYS A 225 -7.36 14.01 -5.27
N LEU A 226 -8.07 14.93 -5.92
CA LEU A 226 -7.82 16.38 -5.87
C LEU A 226 -7.69 16.94 -4.44
N GLY A 227 -8.56 16.54 -3.51
CA GLY A 227 -8.50 16.99 -2.12
C GLY A 227 -7.22 16.53 -1.40
N SER A 228 -6.75 15.32 -1.68
CA SER A 228 -5.50 14.80 -1.13
C SER A 228 -4.27 15.49 -1.71
N TYR A 229 -4.32 15.91 -2.98
CA TYR A 229 -3.26 16.69 -3.62
C TYR A 229 -3.18 18.09 -3.01
N GLN A 230 -4.32 18.75 -2.80
CA GLN A 230 -4.37 20.05 -2.11
C GLN A 230 -3.76 19.99 -0.71
N GLN A 231 -4.04 18.92 0.04
CA GLN A 231 -3.46 18.69 1.36
C GLN A 231 -1.95 18.44 1.29
N GLN A 232 -1.46 17.64 0.33
CA GLN A 232 -0.02 17.41 0.14
C GLN A 232 0.73 18.71 -0.21
N VAL A 233 0.16 19.54 -1.09
CA VAL A 233 0.70 20.87 -1.39
C VAL A 233 0.72 21.74 -0.14
N SER A 234 -0.37 21.73 0.65
CA SER A 234 -0.46 22.50 1.89
C SER A 234 0.58 22.07 2.93
N THR A 235 0.80 20.77 3.10
CA THR A 235 1.85 20.23 3.98
C THR A 235 3.23 20.68 3.53
N LEU A 236 3.50 20.64 2.22
CA LEU A 236 4.79 21.09 1.67
C LEU A 236 5.03 22.59 1.89
N ILE A 237 3.99 23.41 1.73
CA ILE A 237 4.05 24.85 2.04
C ILE A 237 4.29 25.08 3.54
N ASN A 238 3.58 24.35 4.41
CA ASN A 238 3.74 24.47 5.85
C ASN A 238 5.16 24.08 6.31
N ASP A 239 5.71 23.00 5.76
CA ASP A 239 7.09 22.60 6.03
C ASP A 239 8.10 23.67 5.58
N ALA A 240 7.87 24.28 4.40
CA ALA A 240 8.71 25.37 3.90
C ALA A 240 8.62 26.62 4.78
N LEU A 241 7.41 26.97 5.24
CA LEU A 241 7.20 28.07 6.18
C LEU A 241 7.89 27.80 7.52
N ALA A 242 7.77 26.58 8.06
CA ALA A 242 8.41 26.17 9.30
C ALA A 242 9.95 26.18 9.22
N ALA A 243 10.51 25.95 8.02
CA ALA A 243 11.95 25.96 7.80
C ALA A 243 12.56 27.36 7.54
N GLY A 244 11.75 28.42 7.38
CA GLY A 244 12.23 29.77 7.13
C GLY A 244 11.54 30.53 5.99
N GLY A 245 10.46 29.99 5.43
CA GLY A 245 9.63 30.66 4.41
C GLY A 245 9.96 30.29 2.96
N LEU A 246 9.09 30.71 2.03
CA LEU A 246 9.25 30.42 0.59
C LEU A 246 10.51 31.03 -0.04
N GLY A 247 11.19 31.96 0.63
CA GLY A 247 12.48 32.52 0.18
C GLY A 247 13.61 31.48 0.12
N LEU A 248 13.48 30.34 0.83
CA LEU A 248 14.39 29.20 0.68
C LEU A 248 14.26 28.49 -0.66
N LEU A 249 13.09 28.55 -1.31
CA LEU A 249 12.93 28.02 -2.67
C LEU A 249 13.71 28.84 -3.69
N ASP A 250 13.73 30.17 -3.52
CA ASP A 250 14.48 31.08 -4.39
C ASP A 250 16.00 30.88 -4.24
N ASN A 251 16.46 30.65 -3.01
CA ASN A 251 17.87 30.32 -2.72
C ASN A 251 18.29 28.95 -3.29
N GLN A 252 17.38 27.97 -3.31
CA GLN A 252 17.58 26.64 -3.93
C GLN A 252 17.65 26.64 -5.45
N ILE A 253 17.25 27.74 -6.09
CA ILE A 253 17.30 27.94 -7.54
C ILE A 253 18.60 28.66 -7.95
N THR A 254 19.43 29.09 -6.99
CA THR A 254 20.76 29.67 -7.26
C THR A 254 21.75 28.64 -7.81
N THR A 255 22.72 29.08 -8.61
CA THR A 255 23.63 28.20 -9.36
C THR A 255 24.51 27.29 -8.47
N SER A 256 24.88 27.73 -7.26
CA SER A 256 25.70 26.92 -6.34
C SER A 256 24.91 25.77 -5.70
N GLU A 257 23.66 26.02 -5.29
CA GLU A 257 22.79 25.00 -4.69
C GLU A 257 22.29 24.01 -5.76
N TYR A 258 22.04 24.49 -6.97
CA TYR A 258 21.78 23.64 -8.13
C TYR A 258 22.92 22.65 -8.42
N ASN A 259 24.18 23.10 -8.39
CA ASN A 259 25.34 22.24 -8.59
C ASN A 259 25.53 21.23 -7.46
N GLN A 260 25.28 21.63 -6.21
CA GLN A 260 25.27 20.71 -5.07
C GLN A 260 24.20 19.63 -5.22
N ARG A 261 22.99 20.00 -5.65
CA ARG A 261 21.90 19.06 -5.89
C ARG A 261 22.19 18.11 -7.05
N ARG A 262 22.76 18.61 -8.15
CA ARG A 262 23.23 17.75 -9.25
C ARG A 262 24.26 16.74 -8.75
N LYS A 263 25.22 17.19 -7.96
CA LYS A 263 26.21 16.30 -7.35
C LYS A 263 25.54 15.27 -6.44
N GLN A 264 24.58 15.67 -5.60
CA GLN A 264 23.87 14.76 -4.71
C GLN A 264 23.09 13.68 -5.48
N ILE A 265 22.38 14.06 -6.56
CA ILE A 265 21.67 13.11 -7.43
C ILE A 265 22.67 12.19 -8.12
N ASP A 266 23.78 12.71 -8.64
CA ASP A 266 24.83 11.93 -9.29
C ASP A 266 25.50 10.95 -8.32
N ASP A 267 25.86 11.40 -7.11
CA ASP A 267 26.40 10.57 -6.03
C ASP A 267 25.40 9.47 -5.64
N PHE A 268 24.12 9.80 -5.52
CA PHE A 268 23.05 8.83 -5.25
C PHE A 268 22.96 7.78 -6.35
N LEU A 269 22.86 8.18 -7.63
CA LEU A 269 22.75 7.25 -8.75
C LEU A 269 23.99 6.35 -8.85
N LYS A 270 25.20 6.89 -8.61
CA LYS A 270 26.46 6.13 -8.63
C LYS A 270 26.62 5.20 -7.44
N SER A 271 26.02 5.52 -6.29
CA SER A 271 26.18 4.72 -5.07
C SER A 271 25.59 3.32 -5.17
N GLY A 272 24.57 3.12 -6.03
CA GLY A 272 23.79 1.89 -6.07
C GLY A 272 23.08 1.56 -4.75
N ILE A 273 22.91 2.56 -3.86
CA ILE A 273 22.30 2.37 -2.54
C ILE A 273 20.85 1.91 -2.65
N HIS A 274 20.14 2.37 -3.68
CA HIS A 274 18.74 2.00 -3.92
C HIS A 274 18.58 0.51 -4.20
N GLN A 275 19.58 -0.15 -4.78
CA GLN A 275 19.57 -1.59 -5.04
C GLN A 275 20.25 -2.40 -3.92
N SER A 276 20.70 -1.75 -2.85
CA SER A 276 21.51 -2.38 -1.81
C SER A 276 20.72 -3.15 -0.75
N TYR A 277 19.39 -3.10 -0.75
CA TYR A 277 18.55 -3.73 0.27
C TYR A 277 18.77 -5.24 0.52
N PRO A 278 19.19 -6.07 -0.46
CA PRO A 278 19.58 -7.46 -0.19
C PRO A 278 20.80 -7.63 0.72
N ARG A 279 21.59 -6.56 0.89
CA ARG A 279 22.82 -6.52 1.72
C ARG A 279 22.81 -5.42 2.79
N TYR A 280 21.81 -4.55 2.78
CA TYR A 280 21.66 -3.48 3.77
C TYR A 280 21.16 -4.08 5.09
N ALA A 281 22.00 -4.01 6.13
CA ALA A 281 21.68 -4.55 7.45
C ALA A 281 20.66 -3.66 8.17
N VAL A 282 19.64 -4.30 8.76
CA VAL A 282 18.55 -3.66 9.50
C VAL A 282 18.53 -4.07 10.98
N ASP A 283 19.39 -5.00 11.38
CA ASP A 283 19.58 -5.38 12.78
C ASP A 283 21.05 -5.73 13.07
N SER A 284 21.37 -5.89 14.36
CA SER A 284 22.73 -6.24 14.81
C SER A 284 23.16 -7.66 14.44
N GLY A 285 22.23 -8.53 14.05
CA GLY A 285 22.50 -9.89 13.60
C GLY A 285 22.90 -9.98 12.13
N GLY A 286 22.92 -8.85 11.41
CA GLY A 286 23.17 -8.81 9.97
C GLY A 286 21.96 -9.18 9.14
N GLY A 287 20.76 -9.25 9.74
CA GLY A 287 19.51 -9.36 9.02
C GLY A 287 19.36 -8.17 8.07
N THR A 288 18.85 -8.44 6.89
CA THR A 288 18.62 -7.46 5.82
C THR A 288 17.14 -7.14 5.72
N ALA A 289 16.77 -6.07 5.01
CA ALA A 289 15.36 -5.75 4.78
C ALA A 289 14.57 -6.96 4.21
N LEU A 290 15.22 -7.72 3.33
CA LEU A 290 14.59 -8.87 2.67
C LEU A 290 14.41 -10.06 3.63
N THR A 291 15.47 -10.41 4.38
CA THR A 291 15.44 -11.55 5.31
C THR A 291 14.54 -11.27 6.52
N TRP A 292 14.53 -10.03 7.00
CA TRP A 292 13.62 -9.60 8.07
C TRP A 292 12.16 -9.74 7.63
N LEU A 293 11.81 -9.24 6.43
CA LEU A 293 10.45 -9.37 5.90
C LEU A 293 10.07 -10.83 5.64
N HIS A 294 10.99 -11.64 5.11
CA HIS A 294 10.77 -13.06 4.91
C HIS A 294 10.39 -13.75 6.23
N GLN A 295 11.14 -13.48 7.30
CA GLN A 295 10.88 -14.05 8.62
C GLN A 295 9.51 -13.60 9.17
N ARG A 296 9.15 -12.32 9.01
CA ARG A 296 7.82 -11.84 9.42
C ARG A 296 6.68 -12.47 8.62
N LEU A 297 6.88 -12.79 7.35
CA LEU A 297 5.88 -13.49 6.55
C LEU A 297 5.68 -14.93 7.02
N LEU A 298 6.76 -15.62 7.40
CA LEU A 298 6.67 -16.96 8.01
C LEU A 298 5.85 -16.94 9.29
N GLU A 299 6.03 -15.92 10.13
CA GLU A 299 5.25 -15.73 11.35
C GLU A 299 3.78 -15.40 11.03
N ALA A 300 3.53 -14.49 10.09
CA ALA A 300 2.17 -14.14 9.66
C ALA A 300 1.40 -15.32 9.04
N ALA A 301 2.11 -16.28 8.45
CA ALA A 301 1.53 -17.48 7.86
C ALA A 301 1.08 -18.52 8.91
N GLN A 302 1.56 -18.43 10.15
CA GLN A 302 1.26 -19.38 11.23
C GLN A 302 0.00 -19.03 12.03
N GLY A 303 -0.51 -17.78 11.90
CA GLY A 303 -1.72 -17.32 12.59
C GLY A 303 -1.44 -16.22 13.59
#